data_AF-A0A016VUY4-F1
#
_entry.id   AF-A0A016VUY4-F1
#
_cell.length_a   1.000
_cell.length_b   1.000
_cell.length_c   1.000
_cell.angle_alpha   90.00
_cell.angle_beta   90.00
_cell.angle_gamma   90.00
#
_symmetry.space_group_name_H-M   'P 1'
#
loop_
_entity.id
_entity.type
_entity.pdbx_description
1 polymer ?
#
loop_
_entity_poly.entity_id
_entity_poly.type
_entity_poly.pdbx_seq_one_letter_code
_entity_poly.pdbx_strand_id
1 'polypeptide(L)'
;MTRKTIKVNDLSDFWDEFVISIWQLSYLVEMGMQVNQLGFQEWCRVNETDFYRNIIIMTYIILLCIAVLVPVRLVRIFAIPLADFTFYLSFVYATTRLLKILNVDAFFGSIVLMIQKMIAILVKFLFVFLVFWFTYAVCHISLAGHYKETPNITDITLPWLLFSNGAFEIFGEADDEDKTGNVSDCTQANFNWDDITETSVQCWFKTTMVPIVLFTYMLVSSIMLVNLVTALLTKKYEDVSRYSHIYWKYKLYDRLVE
;
A
#
# COMPACT_ATOMS: atom_id res chain seq x y z
N MET A 1 9.50 18.46 -16.63
CA MET A 1 10.07 19.60 -15.89
C MET A 1 11.58 19.45 -15.92
N THR A 2 12.25 20.22 -16.77
CA THR A 2 13.68 20.15 -17.02
C THR A 2 14.47 20.56 -15.78
N ARG A 3 15.49 19.77 -15.46
CA ARG A 3 16.43 19.94 -14.34
C ARG A 3 17.03 21.34 -14.40
N LYS A 4 16.41 22.29 -13.68
CA LYS A 4 16.98 23.61 -13.45
C LYS A 4 18.24 23.44 -12.62
N THR A 5 19.29 24.07 -13.10
CA THR A 5 20.58 24.30 -12.46
C THR A 5 20.42 24.53 -10.96
N ILE A 6 21.00 23.63 -10.17
CA ILE A 6 21.22 23.78 -8.73
C ILE A 6 22.06 25.06 -8.56
N LYS A 7 21.43 26.10 -8.02
CA LYS A 7 22.05 27.36 -7.65
C LYS A 7 21.83 27.56 -6.16
N VAL A 8 22.92 27.49 -5.39
CA VAL A 8 23.13 28.16 -4.11
C VAL A 8 21.93 28.08 -3.15
N ASN A 9 21.54 26.85 -2.77
CA ASN A 9 20.82 26.52 -1.53
C ASN A 9 21.31 25.18 -0.93
N ASP A 10 22.39 24.58 -1.46
CA ASP A 10 22.86 23.24 -1.04
C ASP A 10 23.25 23.16 0.45
N LEU A 11 23.58 24.29 1.08
CA LEU A 11 23.97 24.30 2.49
C LEU A 11 22.76 24.21 3.43
N SER A 12 21.65 24.94 3.17
CA SER A 12 20.46 24.87 4.01
C SER A 12 19.81 23.49 3.93
N ASP A 13 19.73 22.94 2.72
CA ASP A 13 19.14 21.63 2.49
C ASP A 13 19.99 20.53 3.16
N PHE A 14 21.32 20.66 3.11
CA PHE A 14 22.24 19.78 3.84
C PHE A 14 22.11 19.90 5.37
N TRP A 15 21.90 21.12 5.90
CA TRP A 15 21.72 21.33 7.34
C TRP A 15 20.46 20.65 7.87
N ASP A 16 19.35 20.72 7.13
CA ASP A 16 18.09 20.06 7.51
C ASP A 16 18.24 18.54 7.55
N GLU A 17 18.86 17.94 6.52
CA GLU A 17 19.17 16.51 6.48
C GLU A 17 20.12 16.08 7.61
N PHE A 18 21.10 16.91 7.93
CA PHE A 18 22.07 16.66 8.99
C PHE A 18 21.41 16.67 10.39
N VAL A 19 20.52 17.63 10.66
CA VAL A 19 19.77 17.71 11.92
C VAL A 19 18.89 16.47 12.11
N ILE A 20 18.19 16.04 11.06
CA ILE A 20 17.34 14.85 11.12
C ILE A 20 18.19 13.59 11.36
N SER A 21 19.35 13.48 10.71
CA SER A 21 20.28 12.37 10.89
C SER A 21 20.82 12.30 12.33
N ILE A 22 21.16 13.45 12.93
CA ILE A 22 21.57 13.52 14.33
C ILE A 22 20.43 13.08 15.25
N TRP A 23 19.20 13.53 14.98
CA TRP A 23 18.05 13.13 15.78
C TRP A 23 17.80 11.62 15.72
N GLN A 24 17.91 11.01 14.54
CA GLN A 24 17.80 9.56 14.38
C GLN A 24 18.93 8.81 15.12
N LEU A 25 20.16 9.35 15.10
CA LEU A 25 21.28 8.78 15.85
C LEU A 25 21.06 8.87 17.37
N SER A 26 20.52 9.99 17.85
CA SER A 26 20.17 10.16 19.28
C SER A 26 19.19 9.09 19.74
N TYR A 27 18.25 8.73 18.86
CA TYR A 27 17.31 7.66 19.11
C TYR A 27 18.02 6.31 19.24
N LEU A 28 18.91 5.96 18.32
CA LEU A 28 19.69 4.71 18.42
C LEU A 28 20.52 4.62 19.70
N VAL A 29 21.05 5.74 20.19
CA VAL A 29 21.78 5.80 21.45
C VAL A 29 20.87 5.52 22.65
N GLU A 30 19.69 6.15 22.71
CA GLU A 30 18.69 5.88 23.75
C GLU A 30 18.33 4.39 23.81
N MET A 31 18.20 3.76 22.64
CA MET A 31 17.95 2.33 22.53
C MET A 31 19.11 1.47 23.02
N GLY A 32 20.34 1.83 22.65
CA GLY A 32 21.55 1.16 23.15
C GLY A 32 21.62 1.19 24.68
N MET A 33 21.19 2.29 25.30
CA MET A 33 21.09 2.41 26.75
C MET A 33 20.03 1.47 27.34
N GLN A 34 18.82 1.42 26.76
CA GLN A 34 17.73 0.54 27.23
C GLN A 34 18.10 -0.94 27.11
N VAL A 35 18.71 -1.34 25.99
CA VAL A 35 19.19 -2.71 25.76
C VAL A 35 20.22 -3.13 26.81
N ASN A 36 21.10 -2.20 27.21
CA ASN A 36 22.12 -2.47 28.22
C ASN A 36 21.53 -2.66 29.64
N GLN A 37 20.39 -2.04 29.94
CA GLN A 37 19.73 -2.15 31.25
C GLN A 37 18.92 -3.44 31.40
N LEU A 38 18.16 -3.82 30.37
CA LEU A 38 17.20 -4.93 30.41
C LEU A 38 17.74 -6.23 29.82
N GLY A 39 18.84 -6.17 29.07
CA GLY A 39 19.36 -7.26 28.26
C GLY A 39 18.68 -7.34 26.90
N PHE A 40 19.46 -7.65 25.86
CA PHE A 40 19.03 -7.59 24.45
C PHE A 40 17.83 -8.49 24.13
N GLN A 41 17.83 -9.72 24.66
CA GLN A 41 16.82 -10.72 24.31
C GLN A 41 15.45 -10.39 24.92
N GLU A 42 15.45 -9.91 26.17
CA GLU A 42 14.22 -9.56 26.87
C GLU A 42 13.63 -8.27 26.30
N TRP A 43 14.47 -7.27 26.03
CA TRP A 43 14.06 -6.01 25.42
C TRP A 43 13.45 -6.21 24.02
N CYS A 44 14.07 -7.04 23.17
CA CYS A 44 13.54 -7.34 21.82
C CYS A 44 12.16 -8.00 21.86
N ARG A 45 11.88 -8.83 22.88
CA ARG A 45 10.58 -9.50 23.02
C ARG A 45 9.49 -8.54 23.49
N VAL A 46 9.82 -7.63 24.40
CA VAL A 46 8.87 -6.67 24.96
C VAL A 46 8.52 -5.59 23.93
N ASN A 47 9.52 -5.11 23.17
CA ASN A 47 9.39 -3.90 22.38
C ASN A 47 9.57 -4.11 20.86
N GLU A 48 8.87 -5.13 20.34
CA GLU A 48 8.97 -5.61 18.95
C GLU A 48 8.84 -4.49 17.89
N THR A 49 7.90 -3.56 18.05
CA THR A 49 7.70 -2.44 17.10
C THR A 49 8.88 -1.47 17.07
N ASP A 50 9.47 -1.21 18.24
CA ASP A 50 10.60 -0.29 18.36
C ASP A 50 11.89 -0.97 17.83
N PHE A 51 12.01 -2.29 17.95
CA PHE A 51 13.07 -3.08 17.33
C PHE A 51 13.07 -2.97 15.80
N TYR A 52 11.92 -3.18 15.14
CA TYR A 52 11.84 -3.06 13.68
C TYR A 52 12.23 -1.67 13.18
N ARG A 53 11.75 -0.61 13.85
CA ARG A 53 12.13 0.78 13.49
C ARG A 53 13.63 1.00 13.64
N ASN A 54 14.25 0.47 14.69
CA ASN A 54 15.70 0.62 14.89
C ASN A 54 16.51 -0.07 13.80
N ILE A 55 16.08 -1.24 13.33
CA ILE A 55 16.72 -1.90 12.18
C ILE A 55 16.66 -1.00 10.94
N ILE A 56 15.51 -0.36 10.68
CA ILE A 56 15.34 0.53 9.52
C ILE A 56 16.24 1.77 9.62
N ILE A 57 16.39 2.35 10.81
CA ILE A 57 17.30 3.49 11.00
C ILE A 57 18.76 3.06 10.82
N MET A 58 19.14 1.89 11.34
CA MET A 58 20.48 1.35 11.13
C MET A 58 20.77 1.09 9.66
N THR A 59 19.82 0.53 8.90
CA THR A 59 20.01 0.31 7.45
C THR A 59 20.11 1.62 6.68
N TYR A 60 19.34 2.64 7.04
CA TYR A 60 19.47 4.00 6.48
C TYR A 60 20.88 4.58 6.68
N ILE A 61 21.40 4.57 7.92
CA ILE A 61 22.74 5.10 8.23
C ILE A 61 23.82 4.32 7.48
N ILE A 62 23.72 2.99 7.43
CA ILE A 62 24.68 2.13 6.70
C ILE A 62 24.68 2.47 5.20
N LEU A 63 23.50 2.62 4.58
CA LEU A 63 23.38 2.95 3.16
C LEU A 63 23.94 4.35 2.86
N LEU A 64 23.71 5.31 3.76
CA LEU A 64 24.26 6.67 3.65
C LEU A 64 25.79 6.66 3.78
N CYS A 65 26.35 5.90 4.73
CA CYS A 65 27.79 5.72 4.87
C CYS A 65 28.40 5.07 3.61
N ILE A 66 27.76 4.04 3.04
CA ILE A 66 28.22 3.38 1.81
C ILE A 66 28.22 4.36 0.63
N ALA A 67 27.17 5.19 0.49
CA ALA A 67 27.05 6.16 -0.59
C ALA A 67 28.16 7.24 -0.56
N VAL A 68 28.62 7.61 0.64
CA VAL A 68 29.70 8.59 0.86
C VAL A 68 31.09 7.96 0.74
N LEU A 69 31.33 6.80 1.38
CA LEU A 69 32.65 6.17 1.49
C LEU A 69 33.11 5.49 0.20
N VAL A 70 32.18 4.96 -0.60
CA VAL A 70 32.52 4.24 -1.83
C VAL A 70 32.42 5.18 -3.03
N PRO A 71 33.54 5.61 -3.65
CA PRO A 71 33.53 6.52 -4.80
C PRO A 71 33.09 5.85 -6.12
N VAL A 72 32.57 4.62 -6.07
CA VAL A 72 32.14 3.87 -7.24
C VAL A 72 30.77 4.38 -7.69
N ARG A 73 30.72 4.92 -8.92
CA ARG A 73 29.52 5.55 -9.51
C ARG A 73 28.31 4.62 -9.55
N LEU A 74 28.51 3.33 -9.81
CA LEU A 74 27.44 2.31 -9.81
C LEU A 74 26.81 2.14 -8.43
N VAL A 75 27.62 2.04 -7.38
CA VAL A 75 27.13 1.85 -6.00
C VAL A 75 26.30 3.05 -5.56
N ARG A 76 26.76 4.28 -5.89
CA ARG A 76 26.04 5.51 -5.53
C ARG A 76 24.65 5.62 -6.18
N ILE A 77 24.50 5.17 -7.43
CA ILE A 77 23.22 5.22 -8.16
C ILE A 77 22.15 4.36 -7.47
N PHE A 78 22.52 3.23 -6.88
CA PHE A 78 21.57 2.35 -6.18
C PHE A 78 21.44 2.67 -4.69
N ALA A 79 22.52 3.09 -4.03
CA ALA A 79 22.52 3.33 -2.59
C ALA A 79 21.66 4.54 -2.18
N ILE A 80 21.70 5.64 -2.95
CA ILE A 80 20.92 6.85 -2.67
C ILE A 80 19.40 6.58 -2.68
N PRO A 81 18.80 6.05 -3.77
CA PRO A 81 17.34 5.82 -3.79
C PRO A 81 16.90 4.79 -2.73
N LEU A 82 17.76 3.83 -2.40
CA LEU A 82 17.46 2.87 -1.35
C LEU A 82 17.50 3.53 0.04
N ALA A 83 18.43 4.46 0.28
CA ALA A 83 18.48 5.26 1.50
C ALA A 83 17.25 6.19 1.61
N ASP A 84 16.83 6.83 0.53
CA ASP A 84 15.61 7.64 0.51
C ASP A 84 14.37 6.79 0.84
N PHE A 85 14.28 5.59 0.24
CA PHE A 85 13.20 4.65 0.53
C PHE A 85 13.16 4.22 2.00
N THR A 86 14.31 3.85 2.58
CA THR A 86 14.38 3.47 4.00
C THR A 86 14.08 4.66 4.92
N PHE A 87 14.45 5.89 4.52
CA PHE A 87 14.09 7.11 5.23
C PHE A 87 12.57 7.32 5.26
N TYR A 88 11.88 7.25 4.11
CA TYR A 88 10.42 7.36 4.08
C TYR A 88 9.73 6.29 4.91
N LEU A 89 10.24 5.06 4.87
CA LEU A 89 9.73 3.96 5.66
C LEU A 89 9.95 4.21 7.17
N SER A 90 11.09 4.78 7.56
CA SER A 90 11.36 5.19 8.95
C SER A 90 10.34 6.22 9.47
N PHE A 91 9.90 7.13 8.61
CA PHE A 91 8.88 8.13 8.93
C PHE A 91 7.51 7.49 9.16
N VAL A 92 7.11 6.54 8.31
CA VAL A 92 5.87 5.76 8.51
C VAL A 92 5.90 5.01 9.85
N TYR A 93 7.03 4.41 10.24
CA TYR A 93 7.15 3.79 11.56
C TYR A 93 7.16 4.80 12.72
N ALA A 94 7.65 6.02 12.49
CA ALA A 94 7.57 7.07 13.50
C ALA A 94 6.12 7.50 13.78
N THR A 95 5.26 7.55 12.76
CA THR A 95 3.83 7.88 12.95
C THR A 95 3.06 6.75 13.63
N THR A 96 3.36 5.48 13.35
CA THR A 96 2.75 4.35 14.07
C THR A 96 3.15 4.34 15.55
N ARG A 97 4.37 4.76 15.88
CA ARG A 97 4.79 4.96 17.28
C ARG A 97 4.03 6.09 17.96
N LEU A 98 3.68 7.16 17.24
CA LEU A 98 2.87 8.24 17.78
C LEU A 98 1.49 7.72 18.23
N LEU A 99 0.90 6.76 17.51
CA LEU A 99 -0.32 6.06 17.95
C LEU A 99 -0.11 5.27 19.27
N LYS A 100 1.07 4.69 19.51
CA LYS A 100 1.41 3.99 20.77
C LYS A 100 1.46 4.96 21.95
N ILE A 101 1.98 6.16 21.75
CA ILE A 101 2.00 7.23 22.77
C ILE A 101 0.56 7.71 23.03
N LEU A 102 -0.24 7.92 21.99
CA LEU A 102 -1.64 8.31 22.12
C LEU A 102 -2.50 7.25 22.83
N ASN A 103 -2.13 5.97 22.79
CA ASN A 103 -2.79 4.88 23.51
C ASN A 103 -2.70 5.01 25.06
N VAL A 104 -1.97 6.00 25.59
CA VAL A 104 -2.06 6.35 27.03
C VAL A 104 -3.43 6.92 27.38
N ASP A 105 -4.09 7.58 26.43
CA ASP A 105 -5.44 8.10 26.61
C ASP A 105 -6.50 6.98 26.45
N ALA A 106 -7.55 7.05 27.28
CA ALA A 106 -8.62 6.06 27.32
C ALA A 106 -9.40 5.98 25.99
N PHE A 107 -9.65 7.13 25.38
CA PHE A 107 -10.40 7.21 24.13
C PHE A 107 -9.57 6.61 22.99
N PHE A 108 -8.36 7.10 22.77
CA PHE A 108 -7.51 6.60 21.69
C PHE A 108 -7.08 5.15 21.88
N GLY A 109 -6.83 4.72 23.12
CA GLY A 109 -6.40 3.35 23.40
C GLY A 109 -7.46 2.30 23.11
N SER A 110 -8.73 2.59 23.44
CA SER A 110 -9.85 1.71 23.08
C SER A 110 -10.04 1.59 21.56
N ILE A 111 -9.90 2.69 20.82
CA ILE A 111 -10.00 2.72 19.36
C ILE A 111 -8.88 1.88 18.71
N VAL A 112 -7.63 2.05 19.15
CA VAL A 112 -6.48 1.28 18.61
C VAL A 112 -6.68 -0.22 18.81
N LEU A 113 -7.15 -0.63 19.99
CA LEU A 113 -7.47 -2.04 20.27
C LEU A 113 -8.60 -2.56 19.36
N MET A 114 -9.60 -1.73 19.12
CA MET A 114 -10.71 -2.09 18.26
C MET A 114 -10.24 -2.27 16.80
N ILE A 115 -9.46 -1.33 16.27
CA ILE A 115 -8.85 -1.42 14.94
C ILE A 115 -8.01 -2.70 14.81
N GLN A 116 -7.18 -3.01 15.81
CA GLN A 116 -6.34 -4.22 15.80
C GLN A 116 -7.16 -5.51 15.73
N LYS A 117 -8.35 -5.57 16.36
CA LYS A 117 -9.22 -6.74 16.28
C LYS A 117 -10.01 -6.80 14.98
N MET A 118 -10.40 -5.66 14.44
CA MET A 118 -11.16 -5.57 13.19
C MET A 118 -10.31 -5.81 11.95
N ILE A 119 -9.04 -5.40 11.95
CA ILE A 119 -8.14 -5.58 10.79
C ILE A 119 -7.93 -7.06 10.46
N ALA A 120 -7.93 -7.96 11.45
CA ALA A 120 -7.85 -9.40 11.23
C ALA A 120 -9.04 -9.95 10.42
N ILE A 121 -10.19 -9.30 10.49
CA ILE A 121 -11.40 -9.65 9.75
C ILE A 121 -11.37 -9.02 8.37
N LEU A 122 -10.90 -7.78 8.29
CA LEU A 122 -10.65 -7.09 7.03
C LEU A 122 -9.67 -7.89 6.14
N VAL A 123 -8.61 -8.46 6.70
CA VAL A 123 -7.64 -9.29 5.95
C VAL A 123 -8.29 -10.58 5.40
N LYS A 124 -9.17 -11.23 6.17
CA LYS A 124 -9.92 -12.41 5.67
C LYS A 124 -10.86 -12.04 4.54
N PHE A 125 -11.50 -10.88 4.65
CA PHE A 125 -12.35 -10.37 3.59
C PHE A 125 -11.54 -9.97 2.36
N LEU A 126 -10.37 -9.34 2.54
CA LEU A 126 -9.46 -8.96 1.46
C LEU A 126 -9.13 -10.19 0.61
N PHE A 127 -8.93 -11.36 1.21
CA PHE A 127 -8.73 -12.60 0.45
C PHE A 127 -9.90 -12.94 -0.49
N VAL A 128 -11.15 -12.85 -0.01
CA VAL A 128 -12.35 -13.07 -0.84
C VAL A 128 -12.39 -12.06 -1.98
N PHE A 129 -12.14 -10.80 -1.65
CA PHE A 129 -12.08 -9.71 -2.61
C PHE A 129 -11.01 -9.93 -3.68
N LEU A 130 -9.81 -10.37 -3.31
CA LEU A 130 -8.71 -10.66 -4.24
C LEU A 130 -9.12 -11.72 -5.28
N VAL A 131 -9.93 -12.71 -4.90
CA VAL A 131 -10.44 -13.74 -5.83
C VAL A 131 -11.36 -13.15 -6.89
N PHE A 132 -12.33 -12.33 -6.48
CA PHE A 132 -13.25 -11.66 -7.41
C PHE A 132 -12.51 -10.66 -8.30
N TRP A 133 -11.60 -9.89 -7.72
CA TRP A 133 -10.78 -8.94 -8.46
C TRP A 133 -9.88 -9.63 -9.48
N PHE A 134 -9.20 -10.71 -9.11
CA PHE A 134 -8.38 -11.48 -10.05
C PHE A 134 -9.22 -12.06 -11.20
N THR A 135 -10.41 -12.56 -10.89
CA THR A 135 -11.34 -13.10 -11.91
C THR A 135 -11.77 -12.00 -12.88
N TYR A 136 -12.13 -10.83 -12.38
CA TYR A 136 -12.48 -9.68 -13.20
C TYR A 136 -11.32 -9.23 -14.08
N ALA A 137 -10.12 -9.07 -13.51
CA ALA A 137 -8.93 -8.63 -14.25
C ALA A 137 -8.61 -9.56 -15.43
N VAL A 138 -8.72 -10.88 -15.24
CA VAL A 138 -8.53 -11.87 -16.31
C VAL A 138 -9.63 -11.77 -17.37
N CYS A 139 -10.89 -11.64 -16.96
CA CYS A 139 -12.01 -11.48 -17.90
C CYS A 139 -11.91 -10.19 -18.71
N HIS A 140 -11.60 -9.07 -18.07
CA HIS A 140 -11.45 -7.75 -18.70
C HIS A 140 -10.35 -7.78 -19.76
N ILE A 141 -9.14 -8.23 -19.41
CA ILE A 141 -8.02 -8.31 -20.37
C ILE A 141 -8.35 -9.24 -21.54
N SER A 142 -9.03 -10.36 -21.29
CA SER A 142 -9.45 -11.28 -22.35
C SER A 142 -10.48 -10.68 -23.31
N LEU A 143 -11.32 -9.75 -22.83
CA LEU A 143 -12.41 -9.13 -23.60
C LEU A 143 -11.95 -7.84 -24.30
N ALA A 144 -11.35 -6.93 -23.55
CA ALA A 144 -10.87 -5.64 -24.03
C ALA A 144 -9.65 -5.79 -24.96
N GLY A 145 -9.00 -6.95 -24.96
CA GLY A 145 -7.91 -7.21 -25.90
C GLY A 145 -6.74 -6.25 -25.71
N HIS A 146 -6.50 -5.76 -24.49
CA HIS A 146 -5.32 -4.97 -24.13
C HIS A 146 -4.04 -5.83 -24.14
N TYR A 147 -3.81 -6.62 -25.20
CA TYR A 147 -2.46 -6.82 -25.65
C TYR A 147 -2.07 -5.51 -26.31
N LYS A 148 -1.43 -4.61 -25.56
CA LYS A 148 -0.63 -3.58 -26.19
C LYS A 148 0.30 -4.32 -27.15
N GLU A 149 0.08 -4.18 -28.45
CA GLU A 149 1.09 -4.49 -29.46
C GLU A 149 2.28 -3.56 -29.23
N THR A 150 3.07 -3.86 -28.21
CA THR A 150 4.43 -3.36 -28.08
C THR A 150 5.32 -4.58 -28.17
N PRO A 151 5.93 -4.84 -29.34
CA PRO A 151 6.98 -5.83 -29.46
C PRO A 151 8.23 -5.22 -28.84
N ASN A 152 8.34 -5.27 -27.51
CA ASN A 152 9.63 -5.22 -26.85
C ASN A 152 9.53 -5.87 -25.47
N ILE A 153 10.20 -7.00 -25.39
CA ILE A 153 10.30 -7.94 -24.30
C ILE A 153 11.02 -7.25 -23.13
N THR A 154 10.27 -6.55 -22.29
CA THR A 154 10.57 -6.35 -20.86
C THR A 154 9.26 -6.41 -20.08
N ASP A 155 8.70 -7.63 -19.99
CA ASP A 155 7.43 -8.01 -19.38
C ASP A 155 7.41 -7.88 -17.84
N ILE A 156 7.48 -6.64 -17.34
CA ILE A 156 7.06 -6.31 -15.95
C ILE A 156 5.70 -5.59 -15.98
N THR A 157 5.21 -5.22 -17.16
CA THR A 157 3.94 -4.51 -17.34
C THR A 157 2.72 -5.40 -17.19
N LEU A 158 2.80 -6.71 -17.44
CA LEU A 158 1.61 -7.57 -17.44
C LEU A 158 1.02 -7.77 -16.03
N PRO A 159 1.82 -8.11 -14.99
CA PRO A 159 1.32 -8.14 -13.61
C PRO A 159 0.87 -6.76 -13.13
N TRP A 160 1.58 -5.68 -13.51
CA TRP A 160 1.21 -4.32 -13.13
C TRP A 160 -0.08 -3.86 -13.81
N LEU A 161 -0.31 -4.22 -15.07
CA LEU A 161 -1.53 -3.92 -15.82
C LEU A 161 -2.72 -4.70 -15.25
N LEU A 162 -2.53 -5.98 -14.94
CA LEU A 162 -3.49 -6.80 -14.19
C LEU A 162 -3.83 -6.19 -12.83
N PHE A 163 -2.84 -5.61 -12.14
CA PHE A 163 -3.01 -5.03 -10.81
C PHE A 163 -3.57 -3.59 -10.86
N SER A 164 -3.32 -2.86 -11.92
CA SER A 164 -3.85 -1.51 -12.10
C SER A 164 -5.31 -1.56 -12.53
N ASN A 165 -5.66 -2.52 -13.39
CA ASN A 165 -7.02 -2.66 -13.91
C ASN A 165 -7.89 -3.41 -12.88
N GLY A 166 -9.11 -2.94 -12.65
CA GLY A 166 -10.05 -3.51 -11.68
C GLY A 166 -9.87 -3.08 -10.22
N ALA A 167 -8.66 -2.75 -9.73
CA ALA A 167 -8.46 -2.37 -8.31
C ALA A 167 -9.15 -1.05 -7.94
N PHE A 168 -9.03 -0.05 -8.82
CA PHE A 168 -9.59 1.28 -8.61
C PHE A 168 -11.07 1.36 -8.98
N GLU A 169 -11.56 0.44 -9.82
CA GLU A 169 -12.96 0.40 -10.24
C GLU A 169 -13.91 0.16 -9.06
N ILE A 170 -13.54 -0.66 -8.08
CA ILE A 170 -14.36 -0.86 -6.86
C ILE A 170 -14.59 0.44 -6.09
N PHE A 171 -13.67 1.41 -6.19
CA PHE A 171 -13.79 2.70 -5.56
C PHE A 171 -14.58 3.70 -6.42
N GLY A 172 -15.12 3.27 -7.56
CA GLY A 172 -15.89 4.10 -8.49
C GLY A 172 -15.05 4.72 -9.61
N GLU A 173 -13.76 4.42 -9.70
CA GLU A 173 -12.87 4.92 -10.74
C GLU A 173 -12.80 3.91 -11.90
N ALA A 174 -13.79 3.99 -12.78
CA ALA A 174 -13.88 3.18 -14.00
C ALA A 174 -13.50 4.01 -15.23
N ASP A 175 -12.71 3.41 -16.12
CA ASP A 175 -12.27 4.06 -17.35
C ASP A 175 -13.46 4.34 -18.29
N ASP A 176 -13.43 5.50 -18.96
CA ASP A 176 -14.49 5.92 -19.85
C ASP A 176 -14.50 5.12 -21.17
N GLU A 177 -13.34 4.59 -21.57
CA GLU A 177 -13.22 3.71 -22.75
C GLU A 177 -13.97 2.38 -22.53
N ASP A 178 -13.87 1.80 -21.34
CA ASP A 178 -14.57 0.55 -20.97
C ASP A 178 -16.09 0.77 -20.84
N LYS A 179 -16.51 1.94 -20.36
CA LYS A 179 -17.93 2.31 -20.24
C LYS A 179 -18.60 2.50 -21.60
N THR A 180 -17.84 2.97 -22.59
CA THR A 180 -18.33 3.16 -23.96
C THR A 180 -18.14 1.92 -24.84
N GLY A 181 -17.43 0.90 -24.34
CA GLY A 181 -17.12 -0.32 -25.08
C GLY A 181 -16.12 -0.08 -26.22
N ASN A 182 -15.35 1.01 -26.18
CA ASN A 182 -14.44 1.37 -27.25
C ASN A 182 -13.17 0.53 -27.20
N VAL A 183 -13.18 -0.63 -27.85
CA VAL A 183 -12.02 -1.53 -27.92
C VAL A 183 -11.07 -1.07 -29.04
N SER A 184 -9.76 -0.97 -28.75
CA SER A 184 -8.76 -0.37 -29.65
C SER A 184 -8.71 -0.98 -31.04
N ASP A 185 -8.93 -2.30 -31.16
CA ASP A 185 -8.94 -3.05 -32.43
C ASP A 185 -10.28 -3.01 -33.17
N CYS A 186 -11.25 -2.27 -32.64
CA CYS A 186 -12.67 -2.35 -33.00
C CYS A 186 -13.30 -1.04 -33.44
N THR A 187 -12.50 0.03 -33.52
CA THR A 187 -12.93 1.42 -33.72
C THR A 187 -13.62 1.72 -35.07
N GLN A 188 -13.76 0.76 -35.98
CA GLN A 188 -14.31 0.99 -37.33
C GLN A 188 -15.33 -0.05 -37.84
N ALA A 189 -15.83 -0.96 -37.01
CA ALA A 189 -16.88 -1.87 -37.43
C ALA A 189 -18.27 -1.27 -37.16
N ASN A 190 -18.77 -0.41 -38.07
CA ASN A 190 -20.23 -0.25 -38.15
C ASN A 190 -20.79 -1.64 -38.47
N PHE A 191 -21.57 -2.20 -37.55
CA PHE A 191 -22.21 -3.51 -37.74
C PHE A 191 -23.21 -3.39 -38.89
N ASN A 192 -22.75 -3.67 -40.10
CA ASN A 192 -23.57 -3.64 -41.28
C ASN A 192 -24.15 -5.04 -41.48
N TRP A 193 -25.47 -5.17 -41.36
CA TRP A 193 -26.17 -6.46 -41.47
C TRP A 193 -26.00 -7.12 -42.85
N ASP A 194 -25.51 -6.37 -43.84
CA ASP A 194 -25.31 -6.82 -45.22
C ASP A 194 -23.92 -7.44 -45.50
N ASP A 195 -22.91 -7.24 -44.64
CA ASP A 195 -21.55 -7.81 -44.82
C ASP A 195 -20.97 -8.30 -43.48
N ILE A 196 -21.32 -9.54 -43.12
CA ILE A 196 -20.94 -10.16 -41.85
C ILE A 196 -19.62 -10.93 -42.02
N THR A 197 -18.56 -10.42 -41.42
CA THR A 197 -17.25 -11.10 -41.32
C THR A 197 -17.03 -11.66 -39.91
N GLU A 198 -16.24 -12.72 -39.75
CA GLU A 198 -15.95 -13.32 -38.43
C GLU A 198 -15.37 -12.29 -37.43
N THR A 199 -14.57 -11.35 -37.93
CA THR A 199 -13.99 -10.26 -37.15
C THR A 199 -15.02 -9.25 -36.68
N SER A 200 -16.02 -8.91 -37.52
CA SER A 200 -17.09 -7.97 -37.16
C SER A 200 -17.98 -8.49 -36.03
N VAL A 201 -18.27 -9.79 -36.01
CA VAL A 201 -19.08 -10.43 -34.96
C VAL A 201 -18.32 -10.49 -33.63
N GLN A 202 -17.03 -10.87 -33.67
CA GLN A 202 -16.17 -10.87 -32.48
C GLN A 202 -16.04 -9.48 -31.88
N CYS A 203 -15.91 -8.47 -32.73
CA CYS A 203 -15.77 -7.09 -32.32
C CYS A 203 -17.04 -6.52 -31.66
N TRP A 204 -18.21 -6.81 -32.23
CA TRP A 204 -19.50 -6.46 -31.64
C TRP A 204 -19.72 -7.14 -30.28
N PHE A 205 -19.37 -8.43 -30.19
CA PHE A 205 -19.47 -9.18 -28.94
C PHE A 205 -18.58 -8.59 -27.85
N LYS A 206 -17.31 -8.27 -28.16
CA LYS A 206 -16.38 -7.64 -27.20
C LYS A 206 -16.87 -6.27 -26.74
N THR A 207 -17.22 -5.38 -27.68
CA THR A 207 -17.73 -4.03 -27.42
C THR A 207 -18.96 -4.05 -26.52
N THR A 208 -19.84 -5.05 -26.67
CA THR A 208 -21.04 -5.19 -25.84
C THR A 208 -20.76 -5.85 -24.49
N MET A 209 -19.86 -6.84 -24.45
CA MET A 209 -19.58 -7.61 -23.24
C MET A 209 -18.73 -6.86 -22.22
N VAL A 210 -17.76 -6.04 -22.65
CA VAL A 210 -16.92 -5.23 -21.75
C VAL A 210 -17.75 -4.40 -20.75
N PRO A 211 -18.69 -3.54 -21.19
CA PRO A 211 -19.49 -2.74 -20.25
C PRO A 211 -20.43 -3.59 -19.39
N ILE A 212 -20.90 -4.75 -19.88
CA ILE A 212 -21.73 -5.67 -19.08
C ILE A 212 -20.91 -6.32 -17.96
N VAL A 213 -19.69 -6.78 -18.27
CA VAL A 213 -18.77 -7.37 -17.29
C VAL A 213 -18.35 -6.32 -16.25
N LEU A 214 -18.04 -5.10 -16.69
CA LEU A 214 -17.77 -3.97 -15.78
C LEU A 214 -18.98 -3.68 -14.87
N PHE A 215 -20.19 -3.58 -15.42
CA PHE A 215 -21.40 -3.32 -14.62
C PHE A 215 -21.67 -4.41 -13.57
N THR A 216 -21.56 -5.68 -13.97
CA THR A 216 -21.76 -6.81 -13.06
C THR A 216 -20.68 -6.87 -11.99
N TYR A 217 -19.42 -6.59 -12.34
CA TYR A 217 -18.33 -6.46 -11.38
C TYR A 217 -18.59 -5.37 -10.36
N MET A 218 -18.94 -4.16 -10.80
CA MET A 218 -19.26 -3.02 -9.93
C MET A 218 -20.40 -3.35 -8.96
N LEU A 219 -21.44 -4.05 -9.42
CA LEU A 219 -22.55 -4.49 -8.57
C LEU A 219 -22.06 -5.46 -7.50
N VAL A 220 -21.30 -6.49 -7.88
CA VAL A 220 -20.78 -7.49 -6.94
C VAL A 220 -19.77 -6.87 -5.96
N SER A 221 -18.86 -6.04 -6.44
CA SER A 221 -17.76 -5.49 -5.63
C SER A 221 -18.22 -4.31 -4.76
N SER A 222 -18.81 -3.29 -5.38
CA SER A 222 -19.14 -2.03 -4.70
C SER A 222 -20.43 -2.11 -3.90
N ILE A 223 -21.41 -2.91 -4.34
CA ILE A 223 -22.70 -3.02 -3.66
C ILE A 223 -22.72 -4.24 -2.73
N MET A 224 -22.41 -5.44 -3.23
CA MET A 224 -22.52 -6.64 -2.38
C MET A 224 -21.36 -6.75 -1.40
N LEU A 225 -20.12 -6.74 -1.90
CA LEU A 225 -18.91 -6.98 -1.11
C LEU A 225 -18.65 -5.87 -0.07
N VAL A 226 -18.69 -4.59 -0.45
CA VAL A 226 -18.50 -3.46 0.50
C VAL A 226 -19.58 -3.45 1.59
N ASN A 227 -20.86 -3.68 1.25
CA ASN A 227 -21.92 -3.73 2.27
C ASN A 227 -21.75 -4.91 3.22
N LEU A 228 -21.29 -6.06 2.72
CA LEU A 228 -20.99 -7.23 3.54
C LEU A 228 -19.83 -6.96 4.51
N VAL A 229 -18.74 -6.33 4.04
CA VAL A 229 -17.63 -5.89 4.95
C VAL A 229 -18.15 -4.97 6.02
N THR A 230 -18.93 -3.97 5.62
CA THR A 230 -19.46 -2.97 6.54
C THR A 230 -20.32 -3.64 7.61
N ALA A 231 -21.17 -4.60 7.25
CA ALA A 231 -21.95 -5.38 8.19
C ALA A 231 -21.09 -6.26 9.13
N LEU A 232 -20.07 -6.95 8.59
CA LEU A 232 -19.15 -7.77 9.39
C LEU A 232 -18.32 -6.93 10.36
N LEU A 233 -17.83 -5.78 9.91
CA LEU A 233 -17.12 -4.81 10.74
C LEU A 233 -18.05 -4.25 11.80
N THR A 234 -19.28 -3.87 11.47
CA THR A 234 -20.26 -3.35 12.45
C THR A 234 -20.57 -4.38 13.55
N LYS A 235 -20.86 -5.63 13.18
CA LYS A 235 -21.08 -6.70 14.17
C LYS A 235 -19.86 -6.87 15.09
N LYS A 236 -18.66 -6.76 14.54
CA LYS A 236 -17.42 -6.96 15.30
C LYS A 236 -17.01 -5.75 16.11
N TYR A 237 -17.35 -4.56 15.64
CA TYR A 237 -17.30 -3.32 16.40
C TYR A 237 -18.09 -3.49 17.70
N GLU A 238 -19.35 -3.93 17.61
CA GLU A 238 -20.22 -4.07 18.78
C GLU A 238 -19.69 -5.13 19.77
N ASP A 239 -19.26 -6.29 19.26
CA ASP A 239 -18.66 -7.35 20.06
C ASP A 239 -17.42 -6.86 20.83
N VAL A 240 -16.50 -6.17 20.14
CA VAL A 240 -15.20 -5.75 20.70
C VAL A 240 -15.35 -4.50 21.57
N SER A 241 -16.18 -3.55 21.16
CA SER A 241 -16.41 -2.29 21.89
C SER A 241 -16.86 -2.56 23.33
N ARG A 242 -17.74 -3.56 23.54
CA ARG A 242 -18.21 -3.98 24.87
C ARG A 242 -17.09 -4.33 25.86
N TYR A 243 -16.00 -4.93 25.39
CA TYR A 243 -14.89 -5.39 26.23
C TYR A 243 -13.63 -4.52 26.12
N SER A 244 -13.52 -3.70 25.08
CA SER A 244 -12.34 -2.90 24.74
C SER A 244 -11.87 -2.00 25.89
N HIS A 245 -12.81 -1.36 26.59
CA HIS A 245 -12.51 -0.43 27.67
C HIS A 245 -11.93 -1.11 28.92
N ILE A 246 -12.41 -2.32 29.24
CA ILE A 246 -11.88 -3.12 30.36
C ILE A 246 -10.46 -3.61 30.02
N TYR A 247 -10.27 -4.13 28.81
CA TYR A 247 -8.97 -4.58 28.34
C TYR A 247 -7.94 -3.44 28.30
N TRP A 248 -8.34 -2.26 27.85
CA TRP A 248 -7.48 -1.07 27.86
C TRP A 248 -7.02 -0.71 29.28
N LYS A 249 -7.92 -0.71 30.27
CA LYS A 249 -7.56 -0.43 31.67
C LYS A 249 -6.50 -1.41 32.19
N TYR A 250 -6.65 -2.69 31.88
CA TYR A 250 -5.68 -3.71 32.26
C TYR A 250 -4.31 -3.46 31.61
N LYS A 251 -4.28 -3.17 30.30
CA LYS A 251 -3.04 -2.85 29.57
C LYS A 251 -2.41 -1.52 29.98
N LEU A 252 -3.19 -0.57 30.47
CA LEU A 252 -2.67 0.67 31.05
C LEU A 252 -1.98 0.38 32.38
N TYR A 253 -2.61 -0.41 33.25
CA TYR A 253 -2.02 -0.78 34.54
C TYR A 253 -0.67 -1.48 34.35
N ASP A 254 -0.59 -2.45 33.44
CA ASP A 254 0.65 -3.15 33.07
C ASP A 254 1.76 -2.17 32.65
N ARG A 255 1.43 -1.20 31.78
CA ARG A 255 2.36 -0.16 31.31
C ARG A 255 2.77 0.87 32.36
N LEU A 256 2.04 1.01 33.46
CA LEU A 256 2.39 1.91 34.56
C LEU A 256 3.26 1.22 35.63
N VAL A 257 3.21 -0.11 35.67
CA VAL A 257 4.00 -0.93 36.60
C VAL A 257 5.40 -1.20 36.03
N GLU A 258 5.51 -1.29 34.70
CA GLU A 258 6.78 -1.35 33.95
C GLU A 258 7.52 0.00 33.96
#